data_AF-A0A316VZN0-F1
#
_entry.id   AF-A0A316VZN0-F1
#
_cell.length_a   1.000
_cell.length_b   1.000
_cell.length_c   1.000
_cell.angle_alpha   90.00
_cell.angle_beta   90.00
_cell.angle_gamma   90.00
#
_symmetry.space_group_name_H-M   'P 1'
#
loop_
_entity.id
_entity.type
_entity.pdbx_description
1 polymer ?
#
loop_
_entity_poly.entity_id
_entity_poly.type
_entity_poly.pdbx_seq_one_letter_code
_entity_poly.pdbx_strand_id
1 'polypeptide(L)'
;MSTATHSPLVHDGSVRDESDDMIVDPSSQPAWSSEQPSAPNVIEILKAFFAAQEQRRSHWAEFDDALASINSPADAASNSARSGQHHSSSAQADAHDSPATSARGCQACSAQSLSSLPLTETDLPRILSLVTAGLLDASHRVRTCSTELRGRQEEDLATSVDRVQDLENDVLRSVVRIETIRRDGQRDHHDEVQQCSDRIRSCREEIQEACAEIQAELAERTLETAE
;
A
#
# COMPACT_ATOMS: atom_id res chain seq x y z
N MET A 1 4.97 -45.59 19.38
CA MET A 1 4.18 -46.51 18.52
C MET A 1 4.04 -45.81 17.18
N SER A 2 4.87 -46.21 16.22
CA SER A 2 5.03 -45.54 14.93
C SER A 2 4.14 -46.21 13.90
N THR A 3 3.32 -45.44 13.19
CA THR A 3 2.60 -45.90 12.00
C THR A 3 3.03 -45.05 10.82
N ALA A 4 3.92 -45.62 10.00
CA ALA A 4 4.31 -45.09 8.71
C ALA A 4 3.19 -45.36 7.69
N THR A 5 2.72 -44.32 7.03
CA THR A 5 1.73 -44.43 5.94
C THR A 5 2.45 -44.32 4.61
N HIS A 6 2.39 -45.41 3.87
CA HIS A 6 3.00 -45.65 2.56
C HIS A 6 2.03 -45.19 1.46
N SER A 7 2.41 -44.21 0.65
CA SER A 7 1.61 -43.78 -0.51
C SER A 7 2.23 -44.29 -1.82
N PRO A 8 1.42 -44.85 -2.74
CA PRO A 8 1.92 -45.51 -3.94
C PRO A 8 2.13 -44.56 -5.13
N LEU A 9 3.17 -44.90 -5.88
CA LEU A 9 3.60 -44.39 -7.18
C LEU A 9 2.61 -44.84 -8.28
N VAL A 10 2.13 -43.92 -9.12
CA VAL A 10 1.35 -44.25 -10.33
C VAL A 10 1.71 -43.34 -11.52
N HIS A 11 2.18 -44.03 -12.57
CA HIS A 11 2.07 -43.82 -14.04
C HIS A 11 2.46 -42.44 -14.61
N ASP A 12 3.52 -42.32 -15.41
CA ASP A 12 3.81 -42.92 -16.74
C ASP A 12 2.70 -42.71 -17.77
N GLY A 13 2.97 -41.81 -18.71
CA GLY A 13 2.04 -41.32 -19.72
C GLY A 13 2.76 -40.52 -20.80
N SER A 14 3.61 -41.23 -21.54
CA SER A 14 4.22 -40.79 -22.80
C SER A 14 3.16 -40.67 -23.90
N VAL A 15 2.95 -39.47 -24.43
CA VAL A 15 2.36 -39.29 -25.77
C VAL A 15 3.16 -38.20 -26.49
N ARG A 16 3.86 -38.64 -27.53
CA ARG A 16 4.56 -37.82 -28.53
C ARG A 16 3.49 -37.28 -29.47
N ASP A 17 3.46 -35.97 -29.66
CA ASP A 17 2.72 -35.32 -30.74
C ASP A 17 3.74 -34.65 -31.66
N GLU A 18 3.94 -35.26 -32.83
CA GLU A 18 4.67 -34.71 -33.97
C GLU A 18 3.78 -33.66 -34.63
N SER A 19 4.01 -32.40 -34.30
CA SER A 19 3.40 -31.26 -34.98
C SER A 19 4.45 -30.52 -35.80
N ASP A 20 4.45 -30.82 -37.09
CA ASP A 20 4.64 -29.92 -38.24
C ASP A 20 5.60 -28.71 -38.05
N ASP A 21 6.85 -28.90 -38.50
CA ASP A 21 7.86 -27.85 -38.69
C ASP A 21 7.42 -26.89 -39.80
N MET A 22 6.67 -25.86 -39.40
CA MET A 22 6.50 -24.64 -40.19
C MET A 22 7.84 -23.89 -40.22
N ILE A 23 8.53 -23.96 -41.36
CA ILE A 23 9.73 -23.17 -41.66
C ILE A 23 9.33 -21.69 -41.68
N VAL A 24 9.41 -21.04 -40.51
CA VAL A 24 9.28 -19.58 -40.38
C VAL A 24 10.60 -18.97 -40.83
N ASP A 25 10.55 -18.26 -41.96
CA ASP A 25 11.66 -17.46 -42.48
C ASP A 25 12.17 -16.48 -41.40
N PRO A 26 13.41 -16.65 -40.89
CA PRO A 26 13.96 -15.80 -39.82
C PRO A 26 14.34 -14.39 -40.29
N SER A 27 14.14 -14.06 -41.56
CA SER A 27 14.67 -12.83 -42.18
C SER A 27 13.79 -11.59 -42.02
N SER A 28 12.64 -11.70 -41.35
CA SER A 28 11.65 -10.62 -41.23
C SER A 28 11.32 -10.22 -39.79
N GLN A 29 12.24 -10.35 -38.84
CA GLN A 29 12.06 -9.71 -37.53
C GLN A 29 12.35 -8.20 -37.67
N PRO A 30 11.34 -7.33 -37.46
CA PRO A 30 11.58 -5.90 -37.37
C PRO A 30 12.60 -5.66 -36.25
N ALA A 31 13.60 -4.81 -36.54
CA ALA A 31 14.52 -4.28 -35.56
C ALA A 31 13.76 -3.41 -34.56
N TRP A 32 13.02 -4.05 -33.64
CA TRP A 32 12.75 -3.46 -32.35
C TRP A 32 14.12 -3.41 -31.68
N SER A 33 14.82 -2.30 -31.88
CA SER A 33 15.96 -1.92 -31.07
C SER A 33 15.43 -1.85 -29.65
N SER A 34 15.50 -2.99 -28.96
CA SER A 34 15.19 -3.13 -27.56
C SER A 34 16.21 -2.27 -26.83
N GLU A 35 15.86 -1.00 -26.59
CA GLU A 35 16.36 -0.24 -25.46
C GLU A 35 15.92 -1.01 -24.22
N GLN A 36 16.62 -2.12 -23.94
CA GLN A 36 16.41 -2.92 -22.76
C GLN A 36 16.82 -2.02 -21.60
N PRO A 37 15.88 -1.59 -20.73
CA PRO A 37 16.23 -0.73 -19.62
C PRO A 37 17.33 -1.42 -18.82
N SER A 38 18.44 -0.71 -18.60
CA SER A 38 19.54 -1.21 -17.77
C SER A 38 18.96 -1.72 -16.45
N ALA A 39 19.38 -2.93 -16.06
CA ALA A 39 18.86 -3.57 -14.85
C ALA A 39 19.07 -2.63 -13.64
N PRO A 40 18.05 -2.43 -12.78
CA PRO A 40 18.06 -1.40 -11.75
C PRO A 40 19.20 -1.63 -10.75
N ASN A 41 20.04 -0.63 -10.52
CA ASN A 41 21.19 -0.77 -9.62
C ASN A 41 20.75 -0.90 -8.13
N VAL A 42 21.66 -1.28 -7.23
CA VAL A 42 21.33 -1.48 -5.81
C VAL A 42 20.71 -0.23 -5.16
N ILE A 43 21.22 0.96 -5.49
CA ILE A 43 20.69 2.24 -4.99
C ILE A 43 19.23 2.45 -5.45
N GLU A 44 18.91 2.12 -6.69
CA GLU A 44 17.56 2.19 -7.25
C GLU A 44 16.62 1.19 -6.56
N ILE A 45 17.09 -0.02 -6.28
CA ILE A 45 16.32 -1.04 -5.55
C ILE A 45 16.01 -0.58 -4.13
N LEU A 46 16.99 -0.03 -3.42
CA LEU A 46 16.79 0.51 -2.07
C LEU A 46 15.85 1.72 -2.05
N LYS A 47 15.96 2.61 -3.03
CA LYS A 47 14.99 3.72 -3.20
C LYS A 47 13.58 3.18 -3.46
N ALA A 48 13.45 2.15 -4.28
CA ALA A 48 12.16 1.50 -4.54
C ALA A 48 11.57 0.84 -3.29
N PHE A 49 12.42 0.22 -2.44
CA PHE A 49 12.03 -0.30 -1.14
C PHE A 49 11.46 0.81 -0.24
N PHE A 50 12.17 1.93 -0.06
CA PHE A 50 11.66 3.03 0.77
C PHE A 50 10.39 3.67 0.20
N ALA A 51 10.26 3.78 -1.12
CA ALA A 51 9.03 4.23 -1.75
C ALA A 51 7.85 3.28 -1.47
N ALA A 52 8.10 1.97 -1.43
CA ALA A 52 7.08 0.98 -1.06
C ALA A 52 6.72 1.07 0.45
N GLN A 53 7.70 1.31 1.33
CA GLN A 53 7.45 1.52 2.77
C GLN A 53 6.63 2.79 3.02
N GLU A 54 6.92 3.87 2.31
CA GLU A 54 6.14 5.11 2.44
C GLU A 54 4.69 4.91 1.95
N GLN A 55 4.51 4.21 0.82
CA GLN A 55 3.17 3.85 0.34
C GLN A 55 2.41 3.00 1.38
N ARG A 56 3.07 2.01 1.99
CA ARG A 56 2.47 1.19 3.05
C ARG A 56 2.03 2.05 4.25
N ARG A 57 2.88 2.97 4.72
CA ARG A 57 2.54 3.90 5.81
C ARG A 57 1.36 4.80 5.45
N SER A 58 1.32 5.32 4.22
CA SER A 58 0.19 6.12 3.73
C SER A 58 -1.11 5.34 3.79
N HIS A 59 -1.14 4.10 3.27
CA HIS A 59 -2.35 3.27 3.31
C HIS A 59 -2.81 2.95 4.74
N TRP A 60 -1.87 2.78 5.67
CA TRP A 60 -2.21 2.61 7.09
C TRP A 60 -2.79 3.88 7.71
N ALA A 61 -2.21 5.04 7.43
CA ALA A 61 -2.73 6.31 7.91
C ALA A 61 -4.15 6.57 7.37
N GLU A 62 -4.39 6.32 6.09
CA GLU A 62 -5.72 6.42 5.47
C GLU A 62 -6.74 5.47 6.13
N PHE A 63 -6.32 4.27 6.50
CA PHE A 63 -7.15 3.31 7.22
C PHE A 63 -7.50 3.78 8.63
N ASP A 64 -6.51 4.23 9.38
CA ASP A 64 -6.69 4.74 10.75
C ASP A 64 -7.60 5.99 10.75
N ASP A 65 -7.40 6.90 9.81
CA ASP A 65 -8.23 8.10 9.62
C ASP A 65 -9.68 7.73 9.27
N ALA A 66 -9.88 6.77 8.38
CA ALA A 66 -11.20 6.27 8.02
C ALA A 66 -11.92 5.64 9.22
N LEU A 67 -11.21 4.82 10.00
CA LEU A 67 -11.75 4.23 11.22
C LEU A 67 -12.08 5.30 12.26
N ALA A 68 -11.21 6.30 12.46
CA ALA A 68 -11.46 7.39 13.40
C ALA A 68 -12.70 8.20 13.00
N SER A 69 -12.87 8.49 11.71
CA SER A 69 -14.05 9.19 11.19
C SER A 69 -15.34 8.41 11.44
N ILE A 70 -15.36 7.10 11.19
CA ILE A 70 -16.55 6.25 11.39
C ILE A 70 -16.89 6.10 12.88
N ASN A 71 -15.88 5.98 13.75
CA ASN A 71 -16.08 5.81 15.19
C ASN A 71 -16.37 7.12 15.93
N SER A 72 -16.25 8.29 15.30
CA SER A 72 -16.46 9.59 15.97
C SER A 72 -17.95 9.96 15.98
N PRO A 73 -18.66 9.87 17.13
CA PRO A 73 -20.09 10.13 17.20
C PRO A 73 -20.47 11.62 17.04
N ALA A 74 -19.49 12.52 16.99
CA ALA A 74 -19.70 13.97 17.05
C ALA A 74 -20.24 14.59 15.75
N ASP A 75 -19.92 14.03 14.57
CA ASP A 75 -20.30 14.62 13.28
C ASP A 75 -21.70 14.18 12.79
N ALA A 76 -22.22 13.05 13.29
CA ALA A 76 -23.56 12.59 12.97
C ALA A 76 -24.67 13.44 13.61
N ALA A 77 -24.43 13.98 14.82
CA ALA A 77 -25.40 14.79 15.55
C ALA A 77 -25.50 16.24 15.06
N SER A 78 -24.41 16.81 14.54
CA SER A 78 -24.36 18.23 14.12
C SER A 78 -25.09 18.50 12.79
N ASN A 79 -25.20 17.49 11.93
CA ASN A 79 -25.82 17.64 10.60
C ASN A 79 -27.34 17.45 10.59
N SER A 80 -27.93 16.78 11.58
CA SER A 80 -29.40 16.67 11.68
C SER A 80 -30.08 17.95 12.18
N ALA A 81 -29.32 18.91 12.73
CA ALA A 81 -29.86 20.17 13.24
C ALA A 81 -29.86 21.34 12.23
N ARG A 82 -29.21 21.19 11.05
CA ARG A 82 -29.05 22.28 10.07
C ARG A 82 -29.93 22.21 8.84
N SER A 83 -30.67 21.12 8.62
CA SER A 83 -31.61 20.97 7.50
C SER A 83 -33.02 21.52 7.81
N GLY A 84 -33.11 22.71 8.42
CA GLY A 84 -34.38 23.27 8.89
C GLY A 84 -34.55 24.78 8.85
N GLN A 85 -33.64 25.55 8.24
CA GLN A 85 -33.79 27.01 8.13
C GLN A 85 -33.54 27.51 6.70
N HIS A 86 -34.52 27.24 5.83
CA HIS A 86 -34.81 28.11 4.71
C HIS A 86 -35.55 29.35 5.23
N HIS A 87 -34.81 30.43 5.49
CA HIS A 87 -35.40 31.77 5.55
C HIS A 87 -34.81 32.63 4.44
N SER A 88 -35.71 32.98 3.52
CA SER A 88 -35.61 33.98 2.47
C SER A 88 -35.10 35.32 3.01
N SER A 89 -34.22 35.99 2.24
CA SER A 89 -34.07 37.46 2.08
C SER A 89 -32.91 37.70 1.10
N SER A 90 -33.17 38.04 -0.15
CA SER A 90 -33.39 39.41 -0.69
C SER A 90 -32.09 40.17 -1.00
N ALA A 91 -31.99 40.51 -2.29
CA ALA A 91 -30.99 41.28 -3.02
C ALA A 91 -30.39 42.52 -2.35
N GLN A 92 -29.13 42.82 -2.71
CA GLN A 92 -28.81 44.13 -3.30
C GLN A 92 -27.60 44.05 -4.24
N ALA A 93 -27.81 44.63 -5.42
CA ALA A 93 -26.84 44.80 -6.48
C ALA A 93 -25.97 46.02 -6.20
N ASP A 94 -24.68 45.94 -6.53
CA ASP A 94 -23.93 47.12 -6.94
C ASP A 94 -22.97 46.76 -8.07
N ALA A 95 -23.12 47.50 -9.15
CA ALA A 95 -22.40 47.38 -10.40
C ALA A 95 -21.12 48.23 -10.33
N HIS A 96 -19.97 47.63 -10.66
CA HIS A 96 -18.83 48.40 -11.13
C HIS A 96 -18.29 47.80 -12.44
N ASP A 97 -18.46 48.64 -13.45
CA ASP A 97 -18.06 48.49 -14.84
C ASP A 97 -16.55 48.74 -14.99
N SER A 98 -15.84 47.82 -15.62
CA SER A 98 -14.51 48.06 -16.21
C SER A 98 -14.25 47.02 -17.31
N PRO A 99 -13.91 47.44 -18.54
CA PRO A 99 -13.84 46.55 -19.68
C PRO A 99 -12.42 46.02 -19.96
N ALA A 100 -12.42 44.85 -20.62
CA ALA A 100 -11.39 44.27 -21.46
C ALA A 100 -10.14 43.66 -20.77
N THR A 101 -10.11 42.32 -20.73
CA THR A 101 -9.21 41.53 -21.59
C THR A 101 -9.68 40.08 -21.65
N SER A 102 -9.70 39.54 -22.87
CA SER A 102 -10.21 38.24 -23.20
C SER A 102 -9.16 37.15 -22.92
N ALA A 103 -9.61 36.13 -22.18
CA ALA A 103 -9.36 34.72 -22.38
C ALA A 103 -7.90 34.22 -22.42
N ARG A 104 -7.52 33.41 -21.42
CA ARG A 104 -7.61 31.92 -21.46
C ARG A 104 -6.60 31.32 -20.48
N GLY A 105 -7.05 30.79 -19.34
CA GLY A 105 -6.20 29.96 -18.48
C GLY A 105 -6.62 29.89 -17.01
N CYS A 106 -7.52 28.95 -16.69
CA CYS A 106 -7.70 28.29 -15.40
C CYS A 106 -7.56 29.11 -14.10
N GLN A 107 -8.42 30.11 -13.91
CA GLN A 107 -8.76 30.62 -12.57
C GLN A 107 -10.22 30.28 -12.29
N ALA A 108 -10.50 29.03 -11.91
CA ALA A 108 -11.72 28.58 -11.22
C ALA A 108 -11.84 27.05 -11.30
N CYS A 109 -10.85 26.31 -10.80
CA CYS A 109 -11.22 25.14 -10.01
C CYS A 109 -11.45 25.72 -8.62
N SER A 110 -12.66 26.25 -8.41
CA SER A 110 -13.15 26.47 -7.07
C SER A 110 -12.86 25.19 -6.31
N ALA A 111 -12.00 25.31 -5.30
CA ALA A 111 -12.12 24.52 -4.10
C ALA A 111 -13.51 24.84 -3.52
N GLN A 112 -14.56 24.38 -4.21
CA GLN A 112 -15.67 23.79 -3.51
C GLN A 112 -14.97 22.74 -2.68
N SER A 113 -14.75 23.13 -1.42
CA SER A 113 -14.69 22.22 -0.30
C SER A 113 -15.79 21.22 -0.59
N LEU A 114 -15.42 20.12 -1.26
CA LEU A 114 -16.20 18.91 -1.27
C LEU A 114 -16.22 18.63 0.21
N SER A 115 -17.26 19.10 0.89
CA SER A 115 -17.60 18.68 2.22
C SER A 115 -17.71 17.19 2.05
N SER A 116 -16.60 16.51 2.35
CA SER A 116 -16.45 15.07 2.25
C SER A 116 -17.65 14.55 3.01
N LEU A 117 -18.57 13.94 2.27
CA LEU A 117 -19.73 13.30 2.88
C LEU A 117 -19.17 12.45 4.03
N PRO A 118 -19.69 12.61 5.25
CA PRO A 118 -19.13 11.92 6.40
C PRO A 118 -19.11 10.43 6.07
N LEU A 119 -17.92 9.82 6.22
CA LEU A 119 -17.74 8.41 5.92
C LEU A 119 -18.72 7.61 6.78
N THR A 120 -19.51 6.76 6.12
CA THR A 120 -20.50 5.93 6.80
C THR A 120 -19.95 4.53 7.02
N GLU A 121 -20.57 3.78 7.93
CA GLU A 121 -20.24 2.36 8.12
C GLU A 121 -20.41 1.55 6.82
N THR A 122 -21.27 2.00 5.89
CA THR A 122 -21.44 1.35 4.58
C THR A 122 -20.26 1.54 3.63
N ASP A 123 -19.41 2.54 3.86
CA ASP A 123 -18.18 2.79 3.09
C ASP A 123 -17.02 1.91 3.57
N LEU A 124 -17.08 1.39 4.80
CA LEU A 124 -16.01 0.62 5.43
C LEU A 124 -15.55 -0.59 4.61
N PRO A 125 -16.43 -1.44 4.03
CA PRO A 125 -15.99 -2.58 3.21
C PRO A 125 -15.18 -2.15 1.98
N ARG A 126 -15.54 -1.01 1.38
CA ARG A 126 -14.83 -0.47 0.22
C ARG A 126 -13.45 0.07 0.60
N ILE A 127 -13.37 0.81 1.71
CA ILE A 127 -12.10 1.34 2.24
C ILE A 127 -11.16 0.19 2.58
N LEU A 128 -11.66 -0.83 3.30
CA LEU A 128 -10.92 -2.04 3.63
C LEU A 128 -10.37 -2.73 2.37
N SER A 129 -11.18 -2.86 1.32
CA SER A 129 -10.75 -3.46 0.05
C SER A 129 -9.62 -2.66 -0.62
N LEU A 130 -9.69 -1.33 -0.61
CA LEU A 130 -8.67 -0.46 -1.22
C LEU A 130 -7.36 -0.50 -0.43
N VAL A 131 -7.44 -0.34 0.89
CA VAL A 131 -6.28 -0.42 1.79
C VAL A 131 -5.60 -1.79 1.67
N THR A 132 -6.38 -2.88 1.69
CA THR A 132 -5.84 -4.24 1.54
C THR A 132 -5.12 -4.41 0.21
N ALA A 133 -5.70 -3.94 -0.89
CA ALA A 133 -5.05 -4.00 -2.20
C ALA A 133 -3.73 -3.21 -2.21
N GLY A 134 -3.71 -2.00 -1.64
CA GLY A 134 -2.50 -1.17 -1.54
C GLY A 134 -1.41 -1.79 -0.66
N LEU A 135 -1.79 -2.40 0.46
CA LEU A 135 -0.86 -3.12 1.35
C LEU A 135 -0.27 -4.37 0.68
N LEU A 136 -1.07 -5.10 -0.11
CA LEU A 136 -0.60 -6.25 -0.89
C LEU A 136 0.37 -5.81 -2.00
N ASP A 137 0.06 -4.74 -2.71
CA ASP A 137 0.94 -4.16 -3.73
C ASP A 137 2.29 -3.74 -3.12
N ALA A 138 2.27 -2.97 -2.03
CA ALA A 138 3.48 -2.59 -1.30
C ALA A 138 4.29 -3.82 -0.86
N SER A 139 3.62 -4.88 -0.38
CA SER A 139 4.28 -6.14 0.02
C SER A 139 4.92 -6.87 -1.16
N HIS A 140 4.26 -6.87 -2.32
CA HIS A 140 4.83 -7.45 -3.53
C HIS A 140 6.07 -6.68 -3.98
N ARG A 141 6.01 -5.33 -3.96
CA ARG A 141 7.15 -4.47 -4.31
C ARG A 141 8.35 -4.70 -3.39
N VAL A 142 8.14 -4.84 -2.08
CA VAL A 142 9.21 -5.15 -1.12
C VAL A 142 9.83 -6.52 -1.41
N ARG A 143 9.01 -7.55 -1.68
CA ARG A 143 9.51 -8.89 -2.07
C ARG A 143 10.30 -8.86 -3.38
N THR A 144 9.88 -8.06 -4.37
CA THR A 144 10.65 -7.84 -5.59
C THR A 144 12.00 -7.24 -5.28
N CYS A 145 12.08 -6.20 -4.45
CA CYS A 145 13.35 -5.58 -4.04
C CYS A 145 14.28 -6.62 -3.38
N SER A 146 13.78 -7.41 -2.45
CA SER A 146 14.53 -8.49 -1.79
C SER A 146 15.07 -9.54 -2.77
N THR A 147 14.26 -9.95 -3.75
CA THR A 147 14.67 -10.90 -4.78
C THR A 147 15.75 -10.31 -5.70
N GLU A 148 15.63 -9.04 -6.07
CA GLU A 148 16.62 -8.35 -6.89
C GLU A 148 17.95 -8.13 -6.15
N LEU A 149 17.91 -7.84 -4.84
CA LEU A 149 19.10 -7.76 -3.99
C LEU A 149 19.85 -9.09 -3.94
N ARG A 150 19.14 -10.21 -3.75
CA ARG A 150 19.75 -11.56 -3.81
C ARG A 150 20.34 -11.87 -5.19
N GLY A 151 19.64 -11.49 -6.26
CA GLY A 151 20.15 -11.62 -7.63
C GLY A 151 21.47 -10.86 -7.86
N ARG A 152 21.76 -9.85 -7.02
CA ARG A 152 22.97 -9.04 -7.03
C ARG A 152 23.99 -9.46 -5.96
N GLN A 153 23.76 -10.55 -5.25
CA GLN A 153 24.60 -11.06 -4.16
C GLN A 153 24.65 -10.15 -2.91
N GLU A 154 23.64 -9.31 -2.72
CA GLU A 154 23.47 -8.43 -1.56
C GLU A 154 22.63 -9.16 -0.47
N GLU A 155 23.11 -10.31 0.01
CA GLU A 155 22.34 -11.21 0.90
C GLU A 155 21.99 -10.57 2.26
N ASP A 156 22.91 -9.82 2.85
CA ASP A 156 22.68 -9.16 4.15
C ASP A 156 21.56 -8.12 4.02
N LEU A 157 21.60 -7.33 2.95
CA LEU A 157 20.61 -6.29 2.67
C LEU A 157 19.24 -6.90 2.33
N ALA A 158 19.22 -7.98 1.55
CA ALA A 158 17.99 -8.74 1.29
C ALA A 158 17.38 -9.31 2.58
N THR A 159 18.22 -9.79 3.50
CA THR A 159 17.80 -10.29 4.81
C THR A 159 17.19 -9.18 5.67
N SER A 160 17.80 -7.98 5.69
CA SER A 160 17.23 -6.82 6.41
C SER A 160 15.90 -6.37 5.81
N VAL A 161 15.76 -6.36 4.49
CA VAL A 161 14.49 -6.06 3.80
C VAL A 161 13.40 -7.08 4.15
N ASP A 162 13.74 -8.37 4.16
CA ASP A 162 12.80 -9.43 4.54
C ASP A 162 12.40 -9.33 6.02
N ARG A 163 13.35 -9.01 6.91
CA ARG A 163 13.05 -8.75 8.33
C ARG A 163 12.00 -7.65 8.49
N VAL A 164 12.13 -6.53 7.76
CA VAL A 164 11.11 -5.46 7.77
C VAL A 164 9.76 -5.99 7.28
N GLN A 165 9.73 -6.78 6.20
CA GLN A 165 8.49 -7.34 5.68
C GLN A 165 7.79 -8.27 6.68
N ASP A 166 8.54 -9.09 7.41
CA ASP A 166 8.00 -10.01 8.41
C ASP A 166 7.43 -9.26 9.63
N LEU A 167 8.15 -8.25 10.13
CA LEU A 167 7.67 -7.39 11.20
C LEU A 167 6.39 -6.63 10.82
N GLU A 168 6.31 -6.11 9.59
CA GLU A 168 5.11 -5.46 9.06
C GLU A 168 3.91 -6.42 8.96
N ASN A 169 4.16 -7.68 8.56
CA ASN A 169 3.14 -8.72 8.57
C ASN A 169 2.63 -9.03 9.99
N ASP A 170 3.51 -9.00 10.99
CA ASP A 170 3.13 -9.22 12.39
C ASP A 170 2.35 -8.04 12.99
N VAL A 171 2.67 -6.80 12.59
CA VAL A 171 1.82 -5.62 12.87
C VAL A 171 0.43 -5.81 12.29
N LEU A 172 0.32 -6.17 11.00
CA LEU A 172 -0.95 -6.42 10.32
C LEU A 172 -1.78 -7.48 11.05
N ARG A 173 -1.18 -8.62 11.39
CA ARG A 173 -1.87 -9.70 12.12
C ARG A 173 -2.36 -9.25 13.49
N SER A 174 -1.56 -8.46 14.20
CA SER A 174 -1.92 -7.94 15.53
C SER A 174 -3.07 -6.94 15.46
N VAL A 175 -3.06 -6.03 14.47
CA VAL A 175 -4.16 -5.08 14.24
C VAL A 175 -5.46 -5.81 13.88
N VAL A 176 -5.41 -6.77 12.95
CA VAL A 176 -6.59 -7.58 12.57
C VAL A 176 -7.14 -8.34 13.77
N ARG A 177 -6.27 -8.85 14.66
CA ARG A 177 -6.68 -9.54 15.88
C ARG A 177 -7.41 -8.61 16.84
N ILE A 178 -6.90 -7.41 17.08
CA ILE A 178 -7.57 -6.38 17.90
C ILE A 178 -8.96 -6.07 17.33
N GLU A 179 -9.06 -5.87 16.02
CA GLU A 179 -10.35 -5.55 15.37
C GLU A 179 -11.34 -6.71 15.42
N THR A 180 -10.86 -7.95 15.30
CA THR A 180 -11.71 -9.15 15.45
C THR A 180 -12.28 -9.21 16.86
N ILE A 181 -11.43 -9.05 17.88
CA ILE A 181 -11.85 -9.00 19.29
C ILE A 181 -12.86 -7.88 19.55
N ARG A 182 -12.62 -6.69 18.99
CA ARG A 182 -13.50 -5.52 19.15
C ARG A 182 -14.90 -5.80 18.59
N ARG A 183 -15.00 -6.55 17.49
CA ARG A 183 -16.27 -6.94 16.86
C ARG A 183 -17.01 -8.05 17.60
N ASP A 184 -16.28 -8.97 18.23
CA ASP A 184 -16.88 -10.08 18.99
C ASP A 184 -17.64 -9.61 20.24
N GLY A 185 -17.42 -8.37 20.69
CA GLY A 185 -18.23 -7.71 21.72
C GLY A 185 -18.12 -8.32 23.13
N GLN A 186 -17.21 -9.27 23.33
CA GLN A 186 -16.95 -9.91 24.61
C GLN A 186 -16.10 -9.00 25.51
N ARG A 187 -16.50 -8.87 26.78
CA ARG A 187 -15.89 -7.92 27.74
C ARG A 187 -14.56 -8.37 28.35
N ASP A 188 -14.11 -9.59 28.08
CA ASP A 188 -13.00 -10.22 28.80
C ASP A 188 -11.66 -10.29 28.01
N HIS A 189 -11.56 -9.64 26.84
CA HIS A 189 -10.34 -9.67 26.01
C HIS A 189 -9.36 -8.51 26.28
N HIS A 190 -9.48 -7.80 27.40
CA HIS A 190 -8.63 -6.64 27.68
C HIS A 190 -7.14 -6.98 27.64
N ASP A 191 -6.75 -8.08 28.29
CA ASP A 191 -5.35 -8.54 28.33
C ASP A 191 -4.83 -8.92 26.94
N GLU A 192 -5.69 -9.48 26.09
CA GLU A 192 -5.35 -9.88 24.73
C GLU A 192 -5.15 -8.67 23.81
N VAL A 193 -6.03 -7.67 23.91
CA VAL A 193 -5.89 -6.39 23.20
C VAL A 193 -4.62 -5.67 23.63
N GLN A 194 -4.32 -5.67 24.94
CA GLN A 194 -3.11 -5.08 25.47
C GLN A 194 -1.86 -5.80 24.94
N GLN A 195 -1.84 -7.14 24.94
CA GLN A 195 -0.74 -7.92 24.37
C GLN A 195 -0.52 -7.62 22.88
N CYS A 196 -1.60 -7.52 22.09
CA CYS A 196 -1.49 -7.17 20.68
C CYS A 196 -0.95 -5.74 20.49
N SER A 197 -1.37 -4.81 21.34
CA SER A 197 -0.92 -3.41 21.31
C SER A 197 0.57 -3.29 21.64
N ASP A 198 1.05 -4.04 22.63
CA ASP A 198 2.46 -4.07 22.99
C ASP A 198 3.32 -4.72 21.91
N ARG A 199 2.81 -5.78 21.25
CA ARG A 199 3.45 -6.37 20.06
C ARG A 199 3.56 -5.38 18.91
N ILE A 200 2.49 -4.64 18.60
CA ILE A 200 2.50 -3.61 17.55
C ILE A 200 3.57 -2.57 17.85
N ARG A 201 3.68 -2.11 19.11
CA ARG A 201 4.71 -1.15 19.52
C ARG A 201 6.11 -1.70 19.30
N SER A 202 6.38 -2.91 19.80
CA SER A 202 7.68 -3.59 19.65
C SER A 202 8.06 -3.77 18.18
N CYS A 203 7.16 -4.28 17.35
CA CYS A 203 7.43 -4.47 15.93
C CYS A 203 7.71 -3.14 15.22
N ARG A 204 6.99 -2.06 15.55
CA ARG A 204 7.23 -0.73 14.97
C ARG A 204 8.60 -0.17 15.34
N GLU A 205 9.06 -0.37 16.57
CA GLU A 205 10.41 0.01 17.01
C GLU A 205 11.48 -0.76 16.23
N GLU A 206 11.32 -2.08 16.09
CA GLU A 206 12.24 -2.91 15.30
C GLU A 206 12.24 -2.58 13.80
N ILE A 207 11.08 -2.23 13.23
CA ILE A 207 10.98 -1.76 11.83
C ILE A 207 11.79 -0.47 11.64
N GLN A 208 11.70 0.46 12.60
CA GLN A 208 12.45 1.72 12.54
C GLN A 208 13.95 1.49 12.60
N GLU A 209 14.40 0.61 13.49
CA GLU A 209 15.81 0.21 13.60
C GLU A 209 16.31 -0.41 12.28
N ALA A 210 15.62 -1.43 11.77
CA ALA A 210 16.00 -2.09 10.52
C ALA A 210 15.96 -1.14 9.32
N CYS A 211 14.99 -0.21 9.26
CA CYS A 211 14.97 0.82 8.20
C CYS A 211 16.14 1.80 8.31
N ALA A 212 16.56 2.15 9.53
CA ALA A 212 17.70 3.03 9.75
C ALA A 212 19.02 2.39 9.30
N GLU A 213 19.19 1.09 9.55
CA GLU A 213 20.33 0.30 9.03
C GLU A 213 20.35 0.33 7.49
N ILE A 214 19.23 0.00 6.85
CA ILE A 214 19.11 0.02 5.37
C ILE A 214 19.35 1.44 4.81
N GLN A 215 18.91 2.48 5.53
CA GLN A 215 19.11 3.86 5.12
C GLN A 215 20.57 4.29 5.22
N ALA A 216 21.30 3.83 6.23
CA ALA A 216 22.73 4.06 6.37
C ALA A 216 23.49 3.44 5.20
N GLU A 217 23.19 2.18 4.85
CA GLU A 217 23.75 1.47 3.69
C GLU A 217 23.48 2.21 2.37
N LEU A 218 22.25 2.71 2.18
CA LEU A 218 21.91 3.53 1.02
C LEU A 218 22.75 4.81 0.94
N ALA A 219 22.96 5.48 2.09
CA ALA A 219 23.72 6.72 2.15
C ALA A 219 25.20 6.49 1.85
N GLU A 220 25.81 5.44 2.44
CA GLU A 220 27.20 5.05 2.20
C GLU A 220 27.45 4.77 0.71
N ARG A 221 26.64 3.90 0.09
CA ARG A 221 26.76 3.56 -1.34
C ARG A 221 26.53 4.76 -2.26
N THR A 222 25.61 5.66 -1.90
CA THR A 222 25.39 6.88 -2.68
C THR A 222 26.63 7.77 -2.68
N LEU A 223 27.35 7.86 -1.55
CA LEU A 223 28.58 8.61 -1.43
C LEU A 223 29.71 7.97 -2.24
N GLU A 224 29.88 6.64 -2.16
CA GLU A 224 30.88 5.90 -2.93
C GLU A 224 30.71 6.08 -4.44
N THR A 225 29.47 6.14 -4.94
CA THR A 225 29.21 6.36 -6.38
C THR A 225 29.41 7.81 -6.86
N ALA A 226 29.57 8.76 -5.94
CA ALA A 226 29.76 10.17 -6.28
C ALA A 226 31.23 10.57 -6.42
N GLU A 227 32.16 9.73 -5.93
CA GLU A 227 33.62 9.90 -6.05
C GLU A 227 34.17 9.31 -7.36
#